data_AF-A0A8T9AEK1-F1
#
_entry.id   AF-A0A8T9AEK1-F1
#
_cell.length_a   1.000
_cell.length_b   1.000
_cell.length_c   1.000
_cell.angle_alpha   90.00
_cell.angle_beta   90.00
_cell.angle_gamma   90.00
#
_symmetry.space_group_name_H-M   'P 1'
#
loop_
_entity.id
_entity.type
_entity.pdbx_description
1 polymer ?
#
loop_
_entity_poly.entity_id
_entity_poly.type
_entity_poly.pdbx_seq_one_letter_code
_entity_poly.pdbx_strand_id
1 'polypeptide(L)'
;MAALLWLCIQYELNIIVAGGTASGKTSMLNAMLPFIPTNHRIVSIEDTRELQLPNFLHWVPLNTREPNPEGKGEVSMLDLLVNSLRMRPDRVIVGEIRRQKEAEVLFEAMHTGHSVYATLHADRAEQVLLRLTNPPIGMPERNSYQAR
;
A
#
# COMPACT_ATOMS: atom_id res chain seq x y z
N MET A 1 -14.24 -1.76 17.18
CA MET A 1 -13.29 -1.36 16.12
C MET A 1 -12.73 -2.57 15.36
N ALA A 2 -12.06 -3.52 16.03
CA ALA A 2 -11.47 -4.70 15.36
C ALA A 2 -12.47 -5.50 14.50
N ALA A 3 -13.70 -5.73 14.98
CA ALA A 3 -14.74 -6.41 14.21
C ALA A 3 -15.14 -5.67 12.92
N LEU A 4 -15.16 -4.33 12.94
CA LEU A 4 -15.44 -3.53 11.75
C LEU A 4 -14.31 -3.69 10.73
N LEU A 5 -13.05 -3.57 11.16
CA LEU A 5 -11.88 -3.76 10.29
C LEU A 5 -11.83 -5.18 9.71
N TRP A 6 -12.16 -6.18 10.53
CA TRP A 6 -12.26 -7.56 10.05
C TRP A 6 -13.29 -7.67 8.94
N LEU A 7 -14.51 -7.14 9.12
CA LEU A 7 -15.53 -7.12 8.06
C LEU A 7 -15.04 -6.37 6.81
N CYS A 8 -14.40 -5.21 6.95
CA CYS A 8 -13.82 -4.48 5.82
C CYS A 8 -12.83 -5.34 5.02
N ILE A 9 -11.95 -6.08 5.71
CA ILE A 9 -10.93 -6.94 5.09
C ILE A 9 -11.54 -8.18 4.43
N GLN A 10 -12.57 -8.76 5.06
CA GLN A 10 -13.32 -9.90 4.53
C GLN A 10 -14.05 -9.55 3.24
N TYR A 11 -14.60 -8.33 3.16
CA TYR A 11 -15.25 -7.78 1.97
C TYR A 11 -14.31 -6.93 1.10
N GLU A 12 -13.00 -7.11 1.27
CA GLU A 12 -11.97 -6.62 0.34
C GLU A 12 -11.89 -5.09 0.19
N LEU A 13 -12.42 -4.33 1.15
CA LEU A 13 -12.35 -2.86 1.12
C LEU A 13 -10.90 -2.38 1.19
N ASN A 14 -10.56 -1.38 0.37
CA ASN A 14 -9.26 -0.74 0.42
C ASN A 14 -9.09 0.06 1.73
N ILE A 15 -7.92 -0.05 2.37
CA ILE A 15 -7.66 0.59 3.66
C ILE A 15 -6.33 1.35 3.61
N ILE A 16 -6.36 2.64 3.95
CA ILE A 16 -5.16 3.45 4.14
C ILE A 16 -5.07 3.78 5.64
N VAL A 17 -3.95 3.40 6.27
CA VAL A 17 -3.63 3.74 7.65
C VAL A 17 -2.79 5.02 7.66
N ALA A 18 -3.37 6.12 8.11
CA ALA A 18 -2.71 7.41 8.17
C ALA A 18 -2.29 7.82 9.59
N GLY A 19 -1.26 8.64 9.68
CA GLY A 19 -0.69 9.10 10.95
C GLY A 19 0.69 9.75 10.80
N GLY A 20 1.11 10.51 11.81
CA GLY A 20 2.44 11.11 11.88
C GLY A 20 3.57 10.08 11.99
N THR A 21 4.81 10.55 12.09
CA THR A 21 5.96 9.68 12.34
C THR A 21 5.85 9.05 13.73
N ALA A 22 6.22 7.77 13.85
CA ALA A 22 6.15 7.00 15.10
C ALA A 22 4.74 6.88 15.73
N SER A 23 3.67 7.17 14.99
CA SER A 23 2.28 7.05 15.47
C SER A 23 1.73 5.61 15.44
N GLY A 24 2.55 4.61 15.06
CA GLY A 24 2.15 3.21 14.98
C GLY A 24 1.43 2.78 13.70
N LYS A 25 1.55 3.52 12.58
CA LYS A 25 0.92 3.17 11.29
C LYS A 25 1.23 1.73 10.85
N THR A 26 2.51 1.38 10.75
CA THR A 26 2.91 0.03 10.33
C THR A 26 2.51 -1.03 11.34
N SER A 27 2.56 -0.71 12.64
CA SER A 27 2.08 -1.62 13.69
C SER A 27 0.59 -1.92 13.55
N MET A 28 -0.23 -0.90 13.27
CA MET A 28 -1.66 -1.07 13.02
C MET A 28 -1.92 -1.86 11.74
N LEU A 29 -1.19 -1.55 10.65
CA LEU A 29 -1.25 -2.31 9.41
C LEU A 29 -0.92 -3.79 9.69
N ASN A 30 0.18 -4.09 10.38
CA ASN A 30 0.58 -5.46 10.72
C ASN A 30 -0.47 -6.18 11.57
N ALA A 31 -1.10 -5.49 12.53
CA ALA A 31 -2.12 -6.06 13.42
C ALA A 31 -3.42 -6.46 12.68
N MET A 32 -3.75 -5.82 11.56
CA MET A 32 -4.96 -6.13 10.78
C MET A 32 -4.75 -7.22 9.72
N LEU A 33 -3.52 -7.45 9.24
CA LEU A 33 -3.25 -8.46 8.18
C LEU A 33 -3.67 -9.90 8.54
N PRO A 34 -3.60 -10.37 9.81
CA PRO A 34 -4.13 -11.67 10.19
C PRO A 34 -5.63 -11.88 9.95
N PHE A 35 -6.40 -10.82 9.67
CA PHE A 35 -7.81 -10.92 9.31
C PHE A 35 -8.06 -11.28 7.84
N ILE A 36 -7.01 -11.30 7.01
CA ILE A 36 -7.10 -11.72 5.59
C ILE A 36 -7.41 -13.22 5.52
N PRO A 37 -8.35 -13.67 4.67
CA PRO A 37 -8.61 -15.09 4.48
C PRO A 37 -7.36 -15.87 4.07
N THR A 38 -7.15 -17.06 4.63
CA THR A 38 -5.90 -17.83 4.47
C THR A 38 -5.67 -18.34 3.05
N ASN A 39 -6.72 -18.45 2.25
CA ASN A 39 -6.66 -18.83 0.84
C ASN A 39 -6.26 -17.68 -0.09
N HIS A 40 -6.08 -16.46 0.43
CA HIS A 40 -5.73 -15.29 -0.37
C HIS A 40 -4.20 -15.15 -0.48
N ARG A 41 -3.74 -14.84 -1.68
CA ARG A 41 -2.35 -14.50 -1.97
C ARG A 41 -2.08 -13.05 -1.65
N ILE A 42 -1.15 -12.84 -0.72
CA ILE A 42 -0.76 -11.54 -0.20
C ILE A 42 0.60 -11.19 -0.79
N VAL A 43 0.73 -10.02 -1.42
CA VAL A 43 2.03 -9.46 -1.83
C VAL A 43 2.28 -8.18 -1.06
N SER A 44 3.36 -8.13 -0.27
CA SER A 44 3.77 -6.90 0.42
C SER A 44 4.97 -6.25 -0.26
N ILE A 45 5.03 -4.93 -0.25
CA ILE A 45 6.09 -4.12 -0.84
C ILE A 45 6.53 -3.08 0.19
N GLU A 46 7.80 -3.13 0.59
CA GLU A 46 8.32 -2.28 1.66
C GLU A 46 9.71 -1.73 1.29
N ASP A 47 10.05 -0.52 1.77
CA ASP A 47 11.42 -0.01 1.72
C ASP A 47 12.31 -0.72 2.75
N THR A 48 11.79 -0.79 3.98
CA THR A 48 12.40 -1.51 5.10
C THR A 48 11.38 -2.53 5.58
N ARG A 49 11.83 -3.78 5.75
CA ARG A 49 10.95 -4.88 6.14
C ARG A 49 10.48 -4.70 7.59
N GLU A 50 9.21 -4.37 7.77
CA GLU A 50 8.57 -4.18 9.07
C GLU A 50 7.43 -5.18 9.29
N LEU A 51 6.72 -5.57 8.23
CA LEU A 51 5.59 -6.49 8.30
C LEU A 51 6.03 -7.92 8.67
N GLN A 52 5.22 -8.57 9.51
CA GLN A 52 5.42 -9.94 9.96
C GLN A 52 4.09 -10.68 9.98
N LEU A 53 3.82 -11.43 8.92
CA LEU A 53 2.58 -12.18 8.82
C LEU A 53 2.76 -13.61 9.36
N PRO A 54 1.70 -14.19 9.95
CA PRO A 54 1.71 -15.59 10.34
C PRO A 54 1.99 -16.55 9.18
N ASN A 55 2.71 -17.63 9.45
CA ASN A 55 3.13 -18.62 8.44
C ASN A 55 1.97 -19.35 7.73
N PHE A 56 0.75 -19.31 8.29
CA PHE A 56 -0.42 -19.92 7.65
C PHE A 56 -1.00 -19.07 6.51
N LEU A 57 -0.51 -17.84 6.32
CA LEU A 57 -0.91 -16.97 5.22
C LEU A 57 -0.02 -17.19 3.99
N HIS A 58 -0.62 -17.17 2.81
CA HIS A 58 0.10 -17.23 1.54
C HIS A 58 0.72 -15.87 1.20
N TRP A 59 1.87 -15.58 1.80
CA TRP A 59 2.52 -14.27 1.75
C TRP A 59 3.81 -14.27 0.92
N VAL A 60 3.91 -13.32 -0.01
CA VAL A 60 5.11 -13.01 -0.79
C VAL A 60 5.61 -11.61 -0.46
N PRO A 61 6.69 -11.48 0.33
CA PRO A 61 7.27 -10.19 0.66
C PRO A 61 8.27 -9.72 -0.40
N LEU A 62 8.13 -8.47 -0.84
CA LEU A 62 9.04 -7.77 -1.75
C LEU A 62 9.63 -6.56 -1.02
N ASN A 63 10.93 -6.32 -1.22
CA ASN A 63 11.63 -5.16 -0.66
C ASN A 63 12.34 -4.40 -1.75
N THR A 64 12.36 -3.07 -1.64
CA THR A 64 13.16 -2.23 -2.52
C THR A 64 14.65 -2.52 -2.35
N ARG A 65 15.43 -2.13 -3.35
CA ARG A 65 16.88 -2.30 -3.34
C ARG A 65 17.53 -1.04 -3.87
N GLU A 66 18.36 -0.41 -3.05
CA GLU A 66 19.21 0.70 -3.47
C GLU A 66 20.20 0.23 -4.56
N PRO A 67 20.64 1.12 -5.47
CA PRO A 67 21.67 0.78 -6.43
C PRO A 67 22.98 0.39 -5.72
N ASN A 68 23.77 -0.46 -6.38
CA ASN A 68 25.14 -0.73 -5.96
C ASN A 68 26.03 0.53 -6.14
N PRO A 69 27.29 0.53 -5.67
CA PRO A 69 28.20 1.69 -5.82
C PRO A 69 28.45 2.13 -7.27
N GLU A 70 28.16 1.28 -8.26
CA GLU A 70 28.25 1.59 -9.69
C GLU A 70 26.95 2.21 -10.26
N GLY A 71 25.95 2.47 -9.41
CA GLY A 71 24.65 3.00 -9.81
C GLY A 71 23.72 1.97 -10.46
N LYS A 72 23.98 0.66 -10.31
CA LYS A 72 23.24 -0.41 -10.99
C LYS A 72 22.41 -1.24 -10.03
N GLY A 73 21.33 -1.81 -10.56
CA GLY A 73 20.52 -2.78 -9.85
C GLY A 73 19.56 -2.16 -8.84
N GLU A 74 19.27 -0.87 -8.93
CA GLU A 74 18.14 -0.28 -8.20
C GLU A 74 16.85 -1.06 -8.52
N VAL A 75 16.03 -1.28 -7.49
CA VAL A 75 14.67 -1.78 -7.62
C VAL A 75 13.80 -0.88 -6.76
N SER A 76 13.05 0.00 -7.41
CA SER A 76 12.21 1.00 -6.74
C SER A 76 10.90 0.38 -6.26
N MET A 77 10.19 1.10 -5.38
CA MET A 77 8.84 0.72 -4.95
C MET A 77 7.89 0.64 -6.14
N LEU A 78 8.03 1.55 -7.11
CA LEU A 78 7.24 1.53 -8.35
C LEU A 78 7.45 0.24 -9.15
N ASP A 79 8.71 -0.20 -9.29
CA ASP A 79 9.03 -1.43 -10.02
C ASP A 79 8.37 -2.66 -9.38
N LEU A 80 8.45 -2.74 -8.04
CA LEU A 80 7.83 -3.81 -7.27
C LEU A 80 6.31 -3.76 -7.33
N LEU A 81 5.72 -2.57 -7.26
CA LEU A 81 4.28 -2.39 -7.32
C LEU A 81 3.73 -2.83 -8.69
N VAL A 82 4.32 -2.38 -9.79
CA VAL A 82 3.94 -2.81 -11.14
C VAL A 82 4.11 -4.32 -11.33
N ASN A 83 5.20 -4.89 -10.83
CA ASN A 83 5.42 -6.34 -10.91
C ASN A 83 4.41 -7.13 -10.06
N SER A 84 4.09 -6.63 -8.86
CA SER A 84 3.16 -7.30 -7.94
C SER A 84 1.80 -7.55 -8.57
N LEU A 85 1.29 -6.63 -9.39
CA LEU A 85 -0.01 -6.78 -10.07
C LEU A 85 -0.02 -7.93 -11.09
N ARG A 86 1.15 -8.36 -11.58
CA ARG A 86 1.28 -9.53 -12.47
C ARG A 86 1.36 -10.84 -11.71
N MET A 87 1.54 -10.80 -10.39
CA MET A 87 1.67 -11.97 -9.53
C MET A 87 0.31 -12.55 -9.10
N ARG A 88 -0.79 -12.04 -9.67
CA ARG A 88 -2.18 -12.36 -9.32
C ARG A 88 -2.43 -12.27 -7.80
N PRO A 89 -2.15 -11.12 -7.17
CA PRO A 89 -2.40 -10.95 -5.74
C PRO A 89 -3.90 -10.79 -5.49
N ASP A 90 -4.39 -11.40 -4.41
CA ASP A 90 -5.70 -11.06 -3.86
C ASP A 90 -5.59 -9.80 -2.96
N ARG A 91 -4.41 -9.60 -2.35
CA ARG A 91 -4.11 -8.44 -1.50
C ARG A 91 -2.75 -7.85 -1.86
N VAL A 92 -2.71 -6.53 -2.08
CA VAL A 92 -1.47 -5.76 -2.25
C VAL A 92 -1.27 -4.88 -1.03
N ILE A 93 -0.14 -5.05 -0.35
CA ILE A 93 0.18 -4.31 0.86
C ILE A 93 1.39 -3.42 0.55
N VAL A 94 1.28 -2.11 0.77
CA VAL A 94 2.39 -1.18 0.58
C VAL A 94 2.77 -0.53 1.90
N GLY A 95 4.04 -0.67 2.28
CA GLY A 95 4.57 -0.16 3.54
C GLY A 95 4.24 1.31 3.75
N GLU A 96 4.62 2.19 2.82
CA GLU A 96 4.25 3.60 2.86
C GLU A 96 4.28 4.21 1.46
N ILE A 97 3.23 4.93 1.07
CA ILE A 97 3.20 5.66 -0.21
C ILE A 97 3.80 7.05 -0.02
N ARG A 98 4.78 7.40 -0.85
CA ARG A 98 5.53 8.66 -0.70
C ARG A 98 5.56 9.51 -1.97
N ARG A 99 5.41 8.88 -3.14
CA ARG A 99 5.57 9.53 -4.44
C ARG A 99 4.34 9.39 -5.32
N GLN A 100 4.22 10.30 -6.29
CA GLN A 100 3.13 10.34 -7.26
C GLN A 100 2.91 9.00 -7.98
N LYS A 101 3.94 8.46 -8.64
CA LYS A 101 3.79 7.27 -9.47
C LYS A 101 3.40 6.02 -8.68
N GLU A 102 3.89 5.90 -7.44
CA GLU A 102 3.47 4.83 -6.52
C GLU A 102 1.98 4.95 -6.22
N ALA A 103 1.51 6.16 -5.90
CA ALA A 103 0.09 6.42 -5.65
C ALA A 103 -0.76 6.15 -6.90
N GLU A 104 -0.35 6.61 -8.09
CA GLU A 104 -1.08 6.39 -9.34
C GLU A 104 -1.32 4.89 -9.59
N VAL A 105 -0.25 4.08 -9.53
CA VAL A 105 -0.36 2.63 -9.73
C VAL A 105 -1.17 1.97 -8.60
N LEU A 106 -1.03 2.44 -7.36
CA LEU A 106 -1.80 1.92 -6.24
C LEU A 106 -3.31 2.14 -6.44
N PHE A 107 -3.70 3.35 -6.84
CA PHE A 107 -5.09 3.70 -7.09
C PHE A 107 -5.64 3.00 -8.36
N GLU A 108 -4.80 2.78 -9.37
CA GLU A 108 -5.14 1.94 -10.52
C GLU A 108 -5.38 0.48 -10.11
N ALA A 109 -4.56 -0.07 -9.21
CA ALA A 109 -4.76 -1.40 -8.65
C ALA A 109 -6.11 -1.51 -7.94
N MET A 110 -6.46 -0.52 -7.12
CA MET A 110 -7.79 -0.42 -6.48
C MET A 110 -8.93 -0.38 -7.50
N HIS A 111 -8.75 0.36 -8.60
CA HIS A 111 -9.77 0.49 -9.65
C HIS A 111 -9.95 -0.80 -10.47
N THR A 112 -8.87 -1.58 -10.62
CA THR A 112 -8.86 -2.84 -11.38
C THR A 112 -9.23 -4.06 -10.53
N GLY A 113 -9.73 -3.84 -9.31
CA GLY A 113 -10.30 -4.90 -8.45
C GLY A 113 -9.32 -5.56 -7.49
N HIS A 114 -8.10 -5.01 -7.34
CA HIS A 114 -7.19 -5.48 -6.30
C HIS A 114 -7.53 -4.79 -4.98
N SER A 115 -7.62 -5.57 -3.90
CA SER A 115 -7.77 -5.02 -2.56
C SER A 115 -6.41 -4.60 -2.01
N VAL A 116 -6.32 -3.33 -1.61
CA VAL A 116 -5.06 -2.68 -1.28
C VAL A 116 -5.07 -2.16 0.15
N TYR A 117 -3.97 -2.44 0.87
CA TYR A 117 -3.70 -1.87 2.19
C TYR A 117 -2.39 -1.10 2.18
N ALA A 118 -2.39 0.15 2.66
CA ALA A 118 -1.17 0.95 2.67
C ALA A 118 -1.08 1.86 3.89
N THR A 119 0.12 2.37 4.18
CA THR A 119 0.26 3.52 5.07
C THR A 119 0.53 4.81 4.31
N LEU A 120 0.15 5.93 4.92
CA LEU A 120 0.41 7.26 4.39
C LEU A 120 0.69 8.23 5.54
N HIS A 121 1.72 9.05 5.41
CA HIS A 121 2.01 10.06 6.43
C HIS A 121 1.04 11.24 6.32
N ALA A 122 0.22 11.43 7.36
CA ALA A 122 -0.66 12.58 7.55
C ALA A 122 -1.01 12.71 9.04
N ASP A 123 -0.99 13.92 9.60
CA ASP A 123 -1.20 14.10 11.05
C ASP A 123 -2.67 13.96 11.44
N ARG A 124 -3.59 14.11 10.48
CA ARG A 124 -5.04 13.96 10.65
C ARG A 124 -5.66 13.35 9.41
N ALA A 125 -6.84 12.75 9.56
CA ALA A 125 -7.58 12.14 8.45
C ALA A 125 -7.88 13.14 7.32
N GLU A 126 -8.20 14.40 7.65
CA GLU A 126 -8.50 15.43 6.65
C GLU A 126 -7.27 15.78 5.79
N GLN A 127 -6.07 15.60 6.33
CA GLN A 127 -4.82 15.88 5.60
C GLN A 127 -4.44 14.77 4.62
N VAL A 128 -5.05 13.58 4.69
CA VAL A 128 -4.78 12.49 3.75
C VAL A 128 -5.09 12.92 2.33
N LEU A 129 -6.24 13.57 2.11
CA LEU A 129 -6.63 14.07 0.79
C LEU A 129 -5.64 15.12 0.29
N LEU A 130 -5.27 16.09 1.13
CA LEU A 130 -4.28 17.13 0.79
C LEU A 130 -2.92 16.53 0.44
N ARG A 131 -2.48 15.49 1.16
CA ARG A 131 -1.23 14.79 0.89
C ARG A 131 -1.26 14.04 -0.43
N LEU A 132 -2.40 13.44 -0.77
CA LEU A 132 -2.59 12.75 -2.04
C LEU A 132 -2.59 13.73 -3.21
N THR A 133 -3.26 14.87 -3.11
CA THR A 133 -3.45 15.81 -4.24
C THR A 133 -2.34 16.83 -4.42
N ASN A 134 -1.57 17.14 -3.37
CA ASN A 134 -0.43 18.07 -3.45
C ASN A 134 0.90 17.34 -3.67
N PRO A 135 1.90 18.01 -4.26
CA PRO A 135 3.26 17.49 -4.30
C PRO A 135 3.76 17.10 -2.89
N PRO A 136 4.52 15.99 -2.75
CA PRO A 136 5.16 15.22 -3.82
C PRO A 136 4.31 14.08 -4.42
N ILE A 137 3.06 13.88 -3.99
CA ILE A 137 2.17 12.87 -4.57
C ILE A 137 1.37 13.45 -5.74
N GLY A 138 0.72 14.59 -5.60
CA GLY A 138 0.18 15.31 -6.75
C GLY A 138 -0.90 14.56 -7.57
N MET A 139 -1.67 13.67 -6.95
CA MET A 139 -2.74 12.94 -7.62
C MET A 139 -3.79 13.93 -8.18
N PRO A 140 -4.22 13.77 -9.45
CA PRO A 140 -5.26 14.58 -10.02
C PRO A 140 -6.57 14.46 -9.23
N GLU A 141 -7.18 15.59 -8.89
CA GLU A 141 -8.52 15.60 -8.32
C GLU A 141 -9.53 15.07 -9.36
N ARG A 142 -10.55 14.35 -8.87
CA ARG A 142 -11.57 13.66 -9.68
C ARG A 142 -12.20 14.53 -10.78
N ASN A 143 -12.27 15.85 -10.59
CA ASN A 143 -12.84 16.81 -11.54
C ASN A 143 -11.99 17.05 -12.79
N SER A 144 -10.70 16.70 -12.78
CA SER A 144 -9.80 16.89 -13.92
C SER A 144 -9.95 15.83 -15.02
N TYR A 145 -10.54 14.67 -14.70
CA TYR A 145 -10.81 13.60 -15.67
C TYR A 145 -12.08 13.81 -16.51
N GLN A 146 -12.97 14.72 -16.11
CA GLN A 146 -14.20 15.05 -16.86
C GLN A 146 -14.04 16.22 -17.84
N ALA A 147 -12.85 16.81 -17.91
CA ALA A 147 -12.55 17.96 -18.79
C ALA A 147 -11.79 17.56 -20.08
N ARG A 148 -11.79 16.29 -20.46
CA ARG A 148 -11.21 15.79 -21.72
C ARG A 148 -12.17 14.86 -22.43
#